data_AF-A0A068RE59-F1
#
_entry.id   AF-A0A068RE59-F1
#
_cell.length_a   1.000
_cell.length_b   1.000
_cell.length_c   1.000
_cell.angle_alpha   90.00
_cell.angle_beta   90.00
_cell.angle_gamma   90.00
#
_symmetry.space_group_name_H-M   'P 1'
#
loop_
_entity.id
_entity.type
_entity.pdbx_description
1 polymer ?
#
loop_
_entity_poly.entity_id
_entity_poly.type
_entity_poly.pdbx_seq_one_letter_code
_entity_poly.pdbx_strand_id
1 'polypeptide(L)' 'MLKEPSPHQYQFETITLDELVPDDHLVRQIDAAIDFEFIREAVAHLYCPDNGRPAIDPVRLIKMMLLGYLFGVPSER' A
#
# COMPACT_ATOMS: atom_id res chain seq x y z
N MET A 1 -52.54 -5.31 12.60
CA MET A 1 -51.51 -5.54 13.62
C MET A 1 -50.19 -5.03 13.08
N LEU A 2 -49.51 -4.13 13.79
CA LEU A 2 -48.17 -3.69 13.44
C LEU A 2 -47.22 -4.88 13.61
N LYS A 3 -46.48 -5.22 12.55
CA LYS A 3 -45.50 -6.30 12.58
C LYS A 3 -44.25 -5.74 13.26
N GLU A 4 -43.80 -6.38 14.34
CA GLU A 4 -42.57 -5.95 14.99
C GLU A 4 -41.39 -6.05 14.01
N PRO A 5 -40.50 -5.04 13.97
CA PRO A 5 -39.36 -5.08 13.08
C PRO A 5 -38.47 -6.27 13.48
N SER A 6 -38.12 -7.10 12.50
CA SER A 6 -37.22 -8.23 12.75
C SER A 6 -35.90 -7.70 13.28
N PRO A 7 -35.29 -8.33 14.31
CA PRO A 7 -33.98 -7.93 14.79
C PRO A 7 -32.99 -8.06 13.62
N HIS A 8 -32.49 -6.92 13.13
CA HIS A 8 -31.41 -6.91 12.15
C HIS A 8 -30.18 -7.49 12.83
N GLN A 9 -29.84 -8.73 12.50
CA GLN A 9 -28.66 -9.41 13.01
C GLN A 9 -27.47 -8.92 12.20
N TYR A 10 -26.80 -7.88 12.68
CA TYR A 10 -25.54 -7.42 12.11
C TYR A 10 -24.44 -8.43 12.46
N GLN A 11 -23.94 -9.15 11.45
CA GLN A 11 -22.72 -9.93 11.58
C GLN A 11 -21.54 -9.00 11.35
N PHE A 12 -20.65 -8.90 12.34
CA PHE A 12 -19.39 -8.17 12.19
C PHE A 12 -18.34 -9.15 11.68
N GLU A 13 -17.80 -8.89 10.49
CA GLU A 13 -16.67 -9.61 9.93
C GLU A 13 -15.43 -8.74 10.05
N THR A 14 -14.35 -9.30 10.60
CA THR A 14 -13.05 -8.61 10.67
C THR A 14 -12.22 -9.11 9.51
N ILE A 15 -11.92 -8.22 8.57
CA ILE A 15 -11.11 -8.52 7.39
C ILE A 15 -9.87 -7.62 7.43
N THR A 16 -8.70 -8.20 7.17
CA THR A 16 -7.46 -7.44 7.02
C THR A 16 -7.28 -6.97 5.58
N LEU A 17 -6.50 -5.91 5.36
CA LEU A 17 -6.15 -5.48 4.00
C LEU A 17 -5.40 -6.57 3.22
N ASP A 18 -4.63 -7.40 3.92
CA ASP A 18 -3.87 -8.49 3.29
C ASP A 18 -4.81 -9.58 2.74
N GLU A 19 -5.84 -9.94 3.50
CA GLU A 19 -6.88 -10.90 3.07
C GLU A 19 -7.69 -10.43 1.85
N LEU A 20 -7.71 -9.12 1.57
CA LEU A 20 -8.39 -8.57 0.39
C LEU A 20 -7.55 -8.64 -0.89
N VAL A 21 -6.25 -8.91 -0.80
CA VAL A 21 -5.35 -8.99 -1.95
C VAL A 21 -5.09 -10.46 -2.29
N PRO A 22 -5.54 -10.95 -3.47
CA PRO A 22 -5.33 -12.34 -3.88
C PRO A 22 -3.86 -12.78 -3.80
N ASP A 23 -3.62 -14.06 -3.47
CA ASP A 23 -2.28 -14.62 -3.34
C ASP A 23 -1.47 -14.56 -4.65
N ASP A 24 -2.16 -14.69 -5.79
CA ASP A 24 -1.60 -14.63 -7.13
C ASP A 24 -1.54 -13.20 -7.70
N HIS A 25 -1.90 -12.18 -6.92
CA HIS A 25 -1.94 -10.81 -7.39
C HIS A 25 -0.54 -10.30 -7.78
N LEU A 26 -0.46 -9.55 -8.89
CA LEU A 26 0.78 -9.05 -9.47
C LEU A 26 1.69 -8.33 -8.44
N VAL A 27 1.12 -7.52 -7.55
CA VAL A 27 1.91 -6.76 -6.56
C VAL A 27 2.63 -7.68 -5.56
N ARG A 28 2.05 -8.84 -5.21
CA ARG A 28 2.70 -9.83 -4.35
C ARG A 28 3.87 -10.49 -5.08
N GLN A 29 3.69 -10.79 -6.37
CA GLN A 29 4.75 -11.34 -7.21
C GLN A 29 5.92 -10.36 -7.35
N ILE A 30 5.64 -9.07 -7.53
CA ILE A 30 6.66 -8.01 -7.61
C ILE A 30 7.42 -7.87 -6.28
N ASP A 31 6.71 -7.81 -5.16
CA ASP A 31 7.33 -7.68 -3.84
C ASP A 31 8.20 -8.90 -3.49
N ALA A 32 7.82 -10.10 -3.94
CA ALA A 32 8.64 -11.31 -3.80
C ALA A 32 9.85 -11.36 -4.76
N ALA A 33 9.76 -10.71 -5.93
CA ALA A 33 10.80 -10.78 -6.95
C ALA A 33 11.86 -9.68 -6.82
N ILE A 34 11.55 -8.56 -6.16
CA ILE A 34 12.41 -7.38 -6.11
C ILE A 34 12.59 -6.96 -4.65
N ASP A 35 13.82 -7.06 -4.16
CA ASP A 35 14.23 -6.33 -2.97
C ASP A 35 14.41 -4.85 -3.34
N PHE A 36 13.61 -3.97 -2.76
CA PHE A 36 13.63 -2.54 -3.06
C PHE A 36 14.64 -1.76 -2.20
N GLU A 37 15.29 -2.38 -1.21
CA GLU A 37 16.17 -1.67 -0.27
C GLU A 37 17.39 -1.03 -0.97
N PHE A 38 17.80 -1.54 -2.15
CA PHE A 38 18.84 -0.93 -2.98
C PHE A 38 18.57 0.55 -3.28
N ILE A 39 17.30 0.98 -3.33
CA ILE A 39 16.94 2.37 -3.58
C ILE A 39 17.47 3.27 -2.46
N ARG A 40 17.36 2.85 -1.19
CA ARG A 40 17.85 3.65 -0.06
C ARG A 40 19.34 3.90 -0.20
N GLU A 41 20.10 2.85 -0.53
CA GLU A 41 21.55 2.95 -0.74
C GLU A 41 21.89 3.86 -1.92
N ALA A 42 21.18 3.68 -3.05
CA ALA A 42 21.42 4.45 -4.26
C ALA A 42 21.19 5.96 -4.05
N VAL A 43 20.17 6.34 -3.28
CA VAL A 43 19.81 7.76 -3.08
C VAL A 43 20.34 8.37 -1.79
N ALA A 44 21.00 7.60 -0.91
CA ALA A 44 21.42 8.05 0.42
C ALA A 44 22.17 9.40 0.40
N HIS A 45 23.05 9.59 -0.59
CA HIS A 45 23.85 10.81 -0.77
C HIS A 45 23.03 12.08 -1.06
N LEU A 46 21.76 11.95 -1.43
CA LEU A 46 20.84 13.07 -1.69
C LEU A 46 20.10 13.52 -0.43
N TYR A 47 20.20 12.78 0.67
CA TYR A 47 19.48 13.04 1.91
C TYR A 47 20.44 13.42 3.04
N CYS A 48 19.95 14.25 3.96
CA CYS A 48 20.66 14.55 5.20
C CYS A 48 20.22 13.56 6.29
N PRO A 49 21.15 12.90 7.00
CA PRO A 49 20.81 11.89 8.00
C PRO A 49 20.22 12.47 9.30
N ASP A 50 20.53 13.71 9.63
CA ASP A 50 20.34 14.26 10.98
C ASP A 50 19.78 15.69 11.02
N ASN A 51 19.45 16.28 9.87
CA ASN A 51 18.92 17.64 9.80
C ASN A 51 17.68 17.75 8.91
N GLY A 52 16.77 18.65 9.32
CA GLY A 52 15.55 18.97 8.58
C GLY A 52 14.36 18.05 8.89
N ARG A 53 13.30 18.19 8.09
CA ARG A 53 12.09 17.37 8.22
C ARG A 53 12.34 16.00 7.57
N PRO A 54 12.00 14.88 8.24
CA PRO A 54 12.06 13.57 7.61
C PRO A 54 11.28 13.56 6.30
N ALA A 55 11.97 13.21 5.21
CA ALA A 55 11.34 13.06 3.91
C ALA A 55 10.43 11.83 3.87
N ILE A 56 9.56 11.75 2.86
CA ILE A 56 8.89 10.49 2.54
C ILE A 56 9.97 9.47 2.19
N ASP A 57 9.78 8.27 2.71
CA ASP A 57 10.66 7.14 2.46
C ASP A 57 10.87 6.90 0.95
N PRO A 58 12.13 6.88 0.45
CA PRO A 58 12.39 6.81 -0.99
C PRO A 58 11.90 5.50 -1.61
N VAL A 59 11.99 4.38 -0.89
CA VAL A 59 11.44 3.09 -1.34
C VAL A 59 9.93 3.21 -1.52
N ARG A 60 9.23 3.77 -0.54
CA ARG A 60 7.78 4.00 -0.62
C ARG A 60 7.39 4.88 -1.80
N LEU A 61 8.12 5.97 -2.04
CA LEU A 61 7.85 6.88 -3.15
C LEU A 61 7.98 6.18 -4.51
N ILE A 62 9.05 5.39 -4.69
CA ILE A 62 9.23 4.59 -5.91
C ILE A 62 8.14 3.53 -6.06
N LYS A 63 7.76 2.83 -4.97
CA LYS A 63 6.66 1.85 -5.01
C LYS A 63 5.34 2.50 -5.44
N MET A 64 5.04 3.71 -4.97
CA MET A 64 3.83 4.44 -5.40
C MET A 64 3.84 4.77 -6.89
N MET A 65 4.96 5.31 -7.41
CA MET A 65 5.09 5.60 -8.85
C MET A 65 5.00 4.33 -9.69
N LEU A 66 5.62 3.23 -9.24
CA LEU A 66 5.56 1.93 -9.92
C LEU A 66 4.12 1.41 -9.99
N LEU A 67 3.37 1.50 -8.88
CA LEU A 67 1.94 1.13 -8.87
C LEU A 67 1.14 2.03 -9.83
N GLY A 68 1.39 3.34 -9.80
CA GLY A 68 0.73 4.28 -10.72
C GLY A 68 0.98 3.93 -12.18
N TYR A 69 2.21 3.58 -12.53
CA TYR A 69 2.59 3.12 -13.86
C TYR A 69 1.91 1.78 -14.23
N LEU A 70 1.98 0.77 -13.36
CA LEU A 70 1.46 -0.58 -13.64
C LEU A 70 -0.07 -0.61 -13.80
N PHE A 71 -0.79 0.21 -13.04
CA PHE A 71 -2.25 0.25 -13.04
C PHE A 71 -2.84 1.43 -13.82
N GLY A 72 -1.99 2.21 -14.52
CA GLY A 72 -2.44 3.34 -15.34
C GLY A 72 -3.11 4.45 -14.52
N VAL A 73 -2.68 4.67 -13.28
CA VAL A 73 -3.20 5.74 -12.43
C VAL A 73 -2.63 7.08 -12.92
N PRO A 74 -3.48 8.03 -13.35
CA PRO A 74 -3.02 9.23 -14.07
C PRO A 74 -2.44 10.33 -13.17
N SER A 75 -2.45 10.16 -11.84
CA SER A 75 -2.07 11.21 -10.90
C SER A 75 -1.33 10.66 -9.69
N GLU A 76 -0.22 11.33 -9.36
CA GLU A 76 0.60 11.17 -8.15
C GLU A 76 0.12 12.12 -7.02
N ARG A 77 -0.90 12.95 -7.30
CA ARG A 77 -1.41 14.02 -6.43
C ARG A 77 -2.30 13.51 -5.30
#